data_AF-A0A8J6TQ38-F1
#
_entry.id   AF-A0A8J6TQ38-F1
#
_cell.length_a   1.000
_cell.length_b   1.000
_cell.length_c   1.000
_cell.angle_alpha   90.00
_cell.angle_beta   90.00
_cell.angle_gamma   90.00
#
_symmetry.space_group_name_H-M   'P 1'
#
loop_
_entity.id
_entity.type
_entity.pdbx_description
1 polymer ?
#
loop_
_entity_poly.entity_id
_entity_poly.type
_entity_poly.pdbx_seq_one_letter_code
_entity_poly.pdbx_strand_id
1 'polypeptide(L)'
;MPPSKQRHALVDPKRFKTIQDLTKLRPDCGAAIDDILMIDDEFLLIVDLTHIGDLLNPFNSPSASYVRTHGVIVASHSRDVACPVIWGDPFLLLVLSNHLDEKIMGYADVGEVVGNVSCPAGSFLFLPVQKDIPKPLNSLLDEALKKETGVKIKLPKGTYRVFYEQFEVPEGTKKEYYQNIVVQRQ
;
A
#
# COMPACT_ATOMS: atom_id res chain seq x y z
N MET A 1 -33.65 -1.14 -21.47
CA MET A 1 -32.68 -0.95 -20.37
C MET A 1 -31.81 -2.20 -20.31
N PRO A 2 -30.49 -2.10 -20.52
CA PRO A 2 -29.62 -3.25 -20.32
C PRO A 2 -29.56 -3.58 -18.83
N PRO A 3 -29.39 -4.86 -18.45
CA PRO A 3 -29.28 -5.25 -17.06
C PRO A 3 -28.05 -4.58 -16.44
N SER A 4 -28.23 -3.98 -15.27
CA SER A 4 -27.13 -3.47 -14.45
C SER A 4 -26.16 -4.61 -14.19
N LYS A 5 -25.01 -4.62 -14.86
CA LYS A 5 -23.88 -5.49 -14.50
C LYS A 5 -23.64 -5.29 -13.00
N GLN A 6 -23.92 -6.32 -12.20
CA GLN A 6 -23.45 -6.38 -10.81
C GLN A 6 -21.93 -6.25 -10.89
N ARG A 7 -21.41 -5.06 -10.56
CA ARG A 7 -19.98 -4.89 -10.36
C ARG A 7 -19.64 -5.75 -9.15
N HIS A 8 -18.99 -6.89 -9.37
CA HIS A 8 -18.36 -7.63 -8.28
C HIS A 8 -17.45 -6.66 -7.54
N ALA A 9 -17.41 -6.70 -6.20
CA ALA A 9 -16.52 -5.84 -5.45
C ALA A 9 -15.07 -6.16 -5.85
N LEU A 10 -14.22 -5.12 -5.91
CA LEU A 10 -12.79 -5.25 -6.25
C LEU A 10 -12.10 -6.26 -5.32
N VAL A 11 -12.64 -6.44 -4.13
CA VAL A 11 -12.00 -7.11 -3.01
C VAL A 11 -13.06 -7.87 -2.20
N ASP A 12 -12.70 -9.01 -1.58
CA ASP A 12 -13.57 -9.73 -0.64
C ASP A 12 -13.20 -9.41 0.83
N PRO A 13 -14.02 -8.65 1.56
CA PRO A 13 -13.74 -8.29 2.95
C PRO A 13 -13.60 -9.48 3.91
N LYS A 14 -14.16 -10.65 3.58
CA LYS A 14 -14.01 -11.86 4.43
C LYS A 14 -12.56 -12.36 4.48
N ARG A 15 -11.75 -11.96 3.50
CA ARG A 15 -10.31 -12.29 3.40
C ARG A 15 -9.42 -11.29 4.14
N PHE A 16 -9.97 -10.22 4.71
CA PHE A 16 -9.17 -9.19 5.37
C PHE A 16 -8.46 -9.70 6.62
N LYS A 17 -7.19 -9.36 6.69
CA LYS A 17 -6.32 -9.52 7.86
C LYS A 17 -5.67 -8.19 8.15
N THR A 18 -5.61 -7.83 9.43
CA THR A 18 -4.90 -6.63 9.86
C THR A 18 -3.43 -6.76 9.51
N ILE A 19 -2.81 -5.65 9.09
CA ILE A 19 -1.38 -5.63 8.77
C ILE A 19 -0.53 -5.76 10.03
N GLN A 20 -1.09 -5.36 11.17
CA GLN A 20 -0.48 -5.52 12.47
C GLN A 20 -1.14 -6.62 13.29
N ASP A 21 -0.28 -7.33 14.00
CA ASP A 21 -0.65 -8.00 15.23
C ASP A 21 -0.53 -7.00 16.37
N LEU A 22 -1.64 -6.38 16.77
CA LEU A 22 -1.70 -5.39 17.86
C LEU A 22 -1.23 -5.95 19.21
N THR A 23 -0.99 -7.26 19.32
CA THR A 23 -0.41 -7.88 20.52
C THR A 23 1.11 -7.84 20.56
N LYS A 24 1.78 -7.43 19.46
CA LYS A 24 3.24 -7.36 19.34
C LYS A 24 3.68 -5.93 19.01
N LEU A 25 4.02 -5.16 20.04
CA LEU A 25 4.76 -3.91 19.90
C LEU A 25 6.09 -4.18 19.19
N ARG A 26 6.40 -3.41 18.14
CA ARG A 26 7.73 -3.40 17.54
C ARG A 26 8.72 -2.71 18.50
N PRO A 27 9.77 -3.41 18.99
CA PRO A 27 10.69 -2.86 20.00
C PRO A 27 11.55 -1.69 19.50
N ASP A 28 11.68 -1.54 18.18
CA ASP A 28 12.61 -0.68 17.48
C ASP A 28 12.06 0.72 17.17
N CYS A 29 10.74 0.93 17.23
CA CYS A 29 10.15 2.19 16.77
C CYS A 29 9.14 2.85 17.71
N GLY A 30 8.78 2.23 18.85
CA GLY A 30 8.02 2.89 19.94
C GLY A 30 6.67 3.49 19.55
N ALA A 31 6.17 3.20 18.35
CA ALA A 31 4.93 3.70 17.81
C ALA A 31 4.10 2.51 17.32
N ALA A 32 2.86 2.40 17.80
CA ALA A 32 1.84 1.65 17.09
C ALA A 32 1.58 2.42 15.80
N ILE A 33 2.05 1.89 14.67
CA ILE A 33 1.73 2.48 13.37
C ILE A 33 0.27 2.09 13.12
N ASP A 34 -0.68 2.99 13.38
CA ASP A 34 -2.08 2.68 13.07
C ASP A 34 -2.18 2.23 11.60
N ASP A 35 -3.00 1.23 11.32
CA ASP A 35 -3.30 0.78 9.96
C ASP A 35 -4.19 1.80 9.21
N ILE A 36 -4.17 3.06 9.65
CA ILE A 36 -5.08 4.13 9.26
C ILE A 36 -4.28 5.24 8.55
N LEU A 37 -4.83 5.72 7.44
CA LEU A 37 -4.32 6.83 6.66
C LEU A 37 -5.38 7.94 6.63
N MET A 38 -4.97 9.18 6.86
CA MET A 38 -5.81 10.36 6.66
C MET A 38 -5.39 11.06 5.37
N ILE A 39 -6.29 11.14 4.39
CA ILE A 39 -6.03 11.81 3.11
C ILE A 39 -6.78 13.15 3.09
N ASP A 40 -6.02 14.24 3.19
CA ASP A 40 -6.56 15.61 3.22
C ASP A 40 -6.32 16.39 1.92
N ASP A 41 -5.18 16.18 1.26
CA ASP A 41 -4.81 16.86 0.01
C ASP A 41 -5.06 15.98 -1.24
N GLU A 42 -5.93 14.97 -1.12
CA GLU A 42 -6.35 14.05 -2.20
C GLU A 42 -5.24 13.17 -2.81
N PHE A 43 -4.02 13.14 -2.27
CA PHE A 43 -2.95 12.32 -2.84
C PHE A 43 -2.37 11.33 -1.84
N LEU A 44 -2.15 10.10 -2.31
CA LEU A 44 -1.45 9.05 -1.61
C LEU A 44 -0.21 8.65 -2.42
N LEU A 45 0.94 8.58 -1.76
CA LEU A 45 2.16 7.98 -2.28
C LEU A 45 2.27 6.53 -1.81
N ILE A 46 2.66 5.65 -2.71
CA ILE A 46 3.01 4.26 -2.41
C ILE A 46 4.41 4.05 -2.96
N VAL A 47 5.37 3.76 -2.11
CA VAL A 47 6.79 3.66 -2.49
C VAL A 47 7.46 2.44 -1.89
N ASP A 48 8.41 1.85 -2.61
CA ASP A 48 9.28 0.80 -2.05
C ASP A 48 10.21 1.38 -0.97
N LEU A 49 10.35 0.67 0.14
CA LEU A 49 11.11 1.17 1.29
C LEU A 49 12.62 1.27 1.04
N THR A 50 13.19 0.57 0.05
CA THR A 50 14.62 0.70 -0.28
C THR A 50 15.03 2.14 -0.57
N HIS A 51 14.11 2.96 -1.08
CA HIS A 51 14.38 4.37 -1.42
C HIS A 51 14.43 5.30 -0.23
N ILE A 52 13.91 4.89 0.93
CA ILE A 52 13.79 5.76 2.10
C ILE A 52 14.41 5.15 3.37
N GLY A 53 14.87 3.91 3.31
CA GLY A 53 15.34 3.12 4.47
C GLY A 53 16.38 3.83 5.32
N ASP A 54 17.36 4.49 4.68
CA ASP A 54 18.43 5.21 5.40
C ASP A 54 17.92 6.40 6.22
N LEU A 55 16.83 7.05 5.80
CA LEU A 55 16.21 8.17 6.52
C LEU A 55 15.30 7.74 7.66
N LEU A 56 14.87 6.47 7.69
CA LEU A 56 14.03 5.91 8.75
C LEU A 56 14.84 5.50 10.00
N ASN A 57 16.16 5.59 9.94
CA ASN A 57 17.07 5.27 11.05
C ASN A 57 16.82 6.23 12.26
N PRO A 58 16.76 5.73 13.51
CA PRO A 58 16.03 6.38 14.58
C PRO A 58 16.95 7.26 15.45
N PHE A 59 17.31 8.46 15.01
CA PHE A 59 17.71 9.53 15.92
C PHE A 59 17.24 10.89 15.37
N ASN A 60 16.06 11.34 15.81
CA ASN A 60 15.54 12.70 15.64
C ASN A 60 15.48 13.28 14.22
N SER A 61 15.44 12.45 13.16
CA SER A 61 15.24 12.99 11.81
C SER A 61 13.77 13.41 11.63
N PRO A 62 13.50 14.64 11.14
CA PRO A 62 12.14 15.07 10.84
C PRO A 62 11.42 14.11 9.89
N SER A 63 12.16 13.52 8.94
CA SER A 63 11.65 12.52 8.00
C SER A 63 11.14 11.26 8.68
N ALA A 64 11.91 10.69 9.63
CA ALA A 64 11.50 9.49 10.35
C ALA A 64 10.29 9.77 11.25
N SER A 65 10.27 10.92 11.94
CA SER A 65 9.11 11.33 12.74
C SER A 65 7.87 11.52 11.86
N TYR A 66 8.01 12.18 10.71
CA TYR A 66 6.91 12.39 9.77
C TYR A 66 6.32 11.05 9.27
N VAL A 67 7.17 10.11 8.86
CA VAL A 67 6.71 8.78 8.41
C VAL A 67 6.02 8.00 9.54
N ARG A 68 6.49 8.10 10.78
CA ARG A 68 5.83 7.44 11.93
C ARG A 68 4.46 8.03 12.23
N THR A 69 4.27 9.33 12.01
CA THR A 69 3.01 10.02 12.31
C THR A 69 1.98 9.87 11.18
N HIS A 70 2.42 9.87 9.93
CA HIS A 70 1.51 9.96 8.78
C HIS A 70 1.55 8.75 7.85
N GLY A 71 2.59 7.94 7.94
CA GLY A 71 2.84 6.83 7.03
C GLY A 71 2.40 5.49 7.60
N VAL A 72 2.04 4.57 6.70
CA VAL A 72 1.80 3.16 7.02
C VAL A 72 2.82 2.31 6.28
N ILE A 73 3.63 1.57 7.04
CA ILE A 73 4.60 0.62 6.50
C ILE A 73 3.97 -0.77 6.45
N VAL A 74 3.96 -1.37 5.27
CA VAL A 74 3.37 -2.68 5.01
C VAL A 74 4.42 -3.62 4.48
N ALA A 75 4.58 -4.77 5.14
CA ALA A 75 5.48 -5.81 4.68
C ALA A 75 4.84 -6.59 3.52
N SER A 76 5.67 -7.04 2.59
CA SER A 76 5.29 -7.91 1.49
C SER A 76 6.42 -8.92 1.27
N HIS A 77 6.33 -9.70 0.21
CA HIS A 77 7.49 -10.38 -0.35
C HIS A 77 8.17 -9.50 -1.40
N SER A 78 9.48 -9.70 -1.57
CA SER A 78 10.24 -9.01 -2.60
C SER A 78 9.80 -9.45 -3.99
N ARG A 79 9.55 -8.48 -4.87
CA ARG A 79 9.26 -8.69 -6.28
C ARG A 79 9.99 -7.66 -7.13
N ASP A 80 10.69 -8.16 -8.14
CA ASP A 80 11.34 -7.33 -9.16
C ASP A 80 10.37 -6.87 -10.26
N VAL A 81 9.18 -7.47 -10.31
CA VAL A 81 8.13 -7.12 -11.27
C VAL A 81 7.25 -6.01 -10.70
N ALA A 82 6.99 -4.98 -11.52
CA ALA A 82 6.07 -3.91 -11.17
C ALA A 82 4.64 -4.46 -11.01
N CYS A 83 4.01 -4.12 -9.90
CA CYS A 83 2.68 -4.58 -9.54
C CYS A 83 1.66 -3.47 -9.81
N PRO A 84 0.50 -3.78 -10.45
CA PRO A 84 -0.49 -2.77 -10.74
C PRO A 84 -1.21 -2.31 -9.47
N VAL A 85 -1.53 -1.03 -9.44
CA VAL A 85 -2.37 -0.40 -8.43
C VAL A 85 -3.71 -0.07 -9.05
N ILE A 86 -4.77 -0.63 -8.48
CA ILE A 86 -6.14 -0.52 -9.00
C ILE A 86 -6.96 0.28 -8.01
N TRP A 87 -7.68 1.27 -8.50
CA TRP A 87 -8.62 2.07 -7.71
C TRP A 87 -10.05 1.87 -8.20
N GLY A 88 -10.93 1.52 -7.27
CA GLY A 88 -12.36 1.50 -7.48
C GLY A 88 -13.04 1.72 -6.14
N ASP A 89 -13.64 2.90 -5.94
CA ASP A 89 -14.24 3.28 -4.66
C ASP A 89 -15.16 2.17 -4.11
N PRO A 90 -14.99 1.77 -2.84
CA PRO A 90 -14.16 2.38 -1.80
C PRO A 90 -12.74 1.80 -1.64
N PHE A 91 -12.24 1.02 -2.60
CA PHE A 91 -11.01 0.24 -2.47
C PHE A 91 -9.89 0.67 -3.42
N LEU A 92 -8.69 0.78 -2.89
CA LEU A 92 -7.44 0.70 -3.64
C LEU A 92 -6.82 -0.68 -3.39
N LEU A 93 -6.35 -1.33 -4.45
CA LEU A 93 -5.76 -2.65 -4.42
C LEU A 93 -4.36 -2.62 -5.02
N LEU A 94 -3.38 -3.07 -4.25
CA LEU A 94 -2.06 -3.47 -4.73
C LEU A 94 -2.09 -4.96 -5.04
N VAL A 95 -2.01 -5.31 -6.32
CA VAL A 95 -2.11 -6.70 -6.79
C VAL A 95 -0.73 -7.36 -6.70
N LEU A 96 -0.54 -8.17 -5.66
CA LEU A 96 0.75 -8.79 -5.34
C LEU A 96 0.68 -10.32 -5.32
N SER A 97 -0.51 -10.88 -5.14
CA SER A 97 -0.71 -12.32 -4.97
C SER A 97 -0.35 -13.11 -6.23
N ASN A 98 0.45 -14.17 -6.08
CA ASN A 98 0.82 -15.07 -7.17
C ASN A 98 -0.38 -15.77 -7.83
N HIS A 99 -1.54 -15.84 -7.17
CA HIS A 99 -2.77 -16.36 -7.82
C HIS A 99 -3.21 -15.52 -9.02
N LEU A 100 -2.76 -14.27 -9.09
CA LEU A 100 -3.28 -13.26 -10.01
C LEU A 100 -2.36 -13.01 -11.21
N ASP A 101 -1.15 -13.56 -11.23
CA ASP A 101 -0.20 -13.40 -12.34
C ASP A 101 -0.79 -13.89 -13.69
N GLU A 102 -1.75 -14.81 -13.67
CA GLU A 102 -2.44 -15.31 -14.88
C GLU A 102 -3.82 -14.65 -15.12
N LYS A 103 -4.35 -13.84 -14.18
CA LYS A 103 -5.77 -13.40 -14.15
C LYS A 103 -6.01 -11.92 -13.80
N ILE A 104 -5.02 -11.04 -13.99
CA ILE A 104 -5.16 -9.58 -13.75
C ILE A 104 -6.37 -8.98 -14.50
N MET A 105 -6.73 -9.54 -15.67
CA MET A 105 -7.89 -9.15 -16.48
C MET A 105 -9.23 -9.09 -15.69
N GLY A 106 -9.37 -9.86 -14.60
CA GLY A 106 -10.59 -9.86 -13.78
C GLY A 106 -10.84 -8.56 -12.99
N TYR A 107 -9.81 -7.74 -12.76
CA TYR A 107 -9.93 -6.51 -11.97
C TYR A 107 -10.15 -5.25 -12.81
N ALA A 108 -9.88 -5.30 -14.12
CA ALA A 108 -10.11 -4.17 -15.04
C ALA A 108 -11.60 -3.82 -15.19
N ASP A 109 -12.49 -4.80 -14.97
CA ASP A 109 -13.94 -4.60 -14.99
C ASP A 109 -14.49 -3.94 -13.70
N VAL A 110 -13.64 -3.78 -12.68
CA VAL A 110 -14.04 -3.43 -11.31
C VAL A 110 -13.39 -2.14 -10.80
N GLY A 111 -12.24 -1.75 -11.35
CA GLY A 111 -11.55 -0.50 -11.04
C GLY A 111 -10.60 -0.07 -12.15
N GLU A 112 -10.04 1.14 -12.01
CA GLU A 112 -9.08 1.71 -12.94
C GLU A 112 -7.65 1.43 -12.48
N VAL A 113 -6.77 1.05 -13.40
CA VAL A 113 -5.34 0.99 -13.11
C VAL A 113 -4.82 2.42 -13.00
N VAL A 114 -4.45 2.83 -11.79
CA VAL A 114 -4.00 4.20 -11.46
C VAL A 114 -2.47 4.33 -11.39
N GLY A 115 -1.76 3.22 -11.57
CA GLY A 115 -0.31 3.19 -11.75
C GLY A 115 0.27 1.81 -11.48
N ASN A 116 1.60 1.73 -11.45
CA ASN A 116 2.34 0.51 -11.13
C ASN A 116 3.45 0.85 -10.14
N VAL A 117 3.80 -0.09 -9.28
CA VAL A 117 4.86 0.07 -8.29
C VAL A 117 5.63 -1.24 -8.15
N SER A 118 6.96 -1.16 -8.19
CA SER A 118 7.85 -2.31 -7.90
C SER A 118 8.18 -2.39 -6.41
N CYS A 119 8.55 -3.57 -5.92
CA CYS A 119 8.86 -3.78 -4.50
C CYS A 119 10.03 -4.76 -4.28
N PRO A 120 11.23 -4.39 -4.73
CA PRO A 120 12.41 -5.23 -4.51
C PRO A 120 12.72 -5.39 -3.01
N ALA A 121 12.38 -4.41 -2.14
CA ALA A 121 12.61 -4.53 -0.70
C ALA A 121 11.70 -5.55 0.00
N GLY A 122 10.56 -5.89 -0.61
CA GLY A 122 9.48 -6.61 0.07
C GLY A 122 8.80 -5.76 1.15
N SER A 123 8.77 -4.44 1.02
CA SER A 123 7.97 -3.59 1.89
C SER A 123 7.64 -2.24 1.24
N PHE A 124 6.43 -1.76 1.50
CA PHE A 124 5.93 -0.50 0.98
C PHE A 124 5.72 0.52 2.10
N LEU A 125 5.96 1.79 1.80
CA LEU A 125 5.41 2.92 2.54
C LEU A 125 4.20 3.48 1.79
N PHE A 126 3.09 3.58 2.51
CA PHE A 126 1.92 4.36 2.13
C PHE A 126 1.97 5.70 2.87
N LEU A 127 2.00 6.81 2.15
CA LEU A 127 2.15 8.14 2.73
C LEU A 127 1.20 9.14 2.10
N PRO A 128 0.24 9.71 2.84
CA PRO A 128 -0.58 10.81 2.37
C PRO A 128 0.32 12.02 2.10
N VAL A 129 0.13 12.66 0.95
CA VAL A 129 0.86 13.88 0.63
C VAL A 129 0.31 15.02 1.48
N GLN A 130 1.18 15.71 2.21
CA GLN A 130 0.83 16.92 2.94
C GLN A 130 1.85 18.02 2.65
N LYS A 131 1.49 19.26 2.99
CA LYS A 131 2.30 20.45 2.70
C LYS A 131 3.57 20.54 3.54
N ASP A 132 3.61 19.87 4.67
CA ASP A 132 4.69 19.91 5.67
C ASP A 132 5.65 18.72 5.58
N ILE A 133 5.59 17.92 4.50
CA ILE A 133 6.57 16.85 4.23
C ILE A 133 7.99 17.43 4.34
N PRO A 134 8.87 16.85 5.18
CA PRO A 134 10.24 17.28 5.30
C PRO A 134 10.97 17.23 3.95
N LYS A 135 11.68 18.30 3.60
CA LYS A 135 12.39 18.41 2.31
C LYS A 135 13.26 17.18 1.97
N PRO A 136 14.06 16.61 2.91
CA PRO A 136 14.85 15.41 2.60
C PRO A 136 13.98 14.21 2.22
N LEU A 137 12.83 14.04 2.87
CA LEU A 137 11.88 12.98 2.53
C LEU A 137 11.24 13.26 1.17
N ASN A 138 10.80 14.48 0.91
CA ASN A 138 10.17 14.84 -0.37
C ASN A 138 11.10 14.57 -1.56
N SER A 139 12.40 14.90 -1.43
CA SER A 139 13.38 14.63 -2.49
C SER A 139 13.51 13.14 -2.82
N LEU A 140 13.49 12.26 -1.80
CA LEU A 140 13.55 10.81 -2.03
C LEU A 140 12.26 10.26 -2.63
N LEU A 141 11.11 10.79 -2.22
CA LEU A 141 9.81 10.43 -2.81
C LEU A 141 9.77 10.84 -4.29
N ASP A 142 10.24 12.04 -4.63
CA ASP A 142 10.35 12.49 -6.02
C ASP A 142 11.30 11.61 -6.84
N GLU A 143 12.37 11.09 -6.23
CA GLU A 143 13.29 10.16 -6.88
C GLU A 143 12.64 8.78 -7.11
N ALA A 144 11.92 8.25 -6.12
CA ALA A 144 11.19 6.99 -6.25
C ALA A 144 10.12 7.05 -7.36
N LEU A 145 9.40 8.18 -7.47
CA LEU A 145 8.44 8.42 -8.55
C LEU A 145 9.12 8.42 -9.93
N LYS A 146 10.31 9.02 -10.06
CA LYS A 146 11.08 9.03 -11.32
C LYS A 146 11.61 7.65 -11.71
N LYS A 147 11.88 6.79 -10.72
CA LYS A 147 12.42 5.43 -10.91
C LYS A 147 11.35 4.35 -11.05
N GLU A 148 10.06 4.72 -11.05
CA GLU A 148 8.93 3.77 -11.09
C GLU A 148 8.92 2.75 -9.93
N THR A 149 9.61 3.09 -8.83
CA THR A 149 9.58 2.37 -7.55
C THR A 149 8.63 3.04 -6.56
N GLY A 150 7.93 4.07 -7.03
CA GLY A 150 6.85 4.75 -6.34
C GLY A 150 5.75 5.18 -7.30
N VAL A 151 4.55 5.34 -6.77
CA VAL A 151 3.38 5.86 -7.49
C VAL A 151 2.66 6.90 -6.64
N LYS A 152 2.18 7.96 -7.30
CA LYS A 152 1.36 9.02 -6.70
C LYS A 152 -0.06 8.92 -7.25
N ILE A 153 -1.02 8.69 -6.37
CA ILE A 153 -2.39 8.36 -6.73
C ILE A 153 -3.32 9.43 -6.17
N LYS A 154 -4.26 9.88 -6.99
CA LYS A 154 -5.33 10.78 -6.54
C LYS A 154 -6.47 9.97 -5.94
N LEU A 155 -6.81 10.24 -4.69
CA LEU A 155 -7.89 9.60 -3.94
C LEU A 155 -8.82 10.65 -3.31
N PRO A 156 -10.12 10.36 -3.14
CA PRO A 156 -11.02 11.24 -2.39
C PRO A 156 -10.52 11.50 -0.97
N LYS A 157 -10.86 12.66 -0.40
CA LYS A 157 -10.58 12.93 1.00
C LYS A 157 -11.30 11.95 1.93
N GLY A 158 -10.63 11.56 3.00
CA GLY A 158 -11.23 10.72 4.03
C GLY A 158 -10.23 9.91 4.84
N THR A 159 -10.79 9.10 5.73
CA THR A 159 -10.06 8.10 6.51
C THR A 159 -10.02 6.79 5.73
N TYR A 160 -8.84 6.21 5.65
CA TYR A 160 -8.60 4.95 4.98
C TYR A 160 -7.97 3.97 5.94
N ARG A 161 -8.22 2.68 5.73
CA ARG A 161 -7.63 1.61 6.51
C ARG A 161 -6.95 0.60 5.60
N VAL A 162 -5.79 0.13 6.01
CA VAL A 162 -4.93 -0.76 5.22
C VAL A 162 -5.02 -2.18 5.76
N PHE A 163 -5.21 -3.15 4.87
CA PHE A 163 -5.35 -4.57 5.18
C PHE A 163 -4.51 -5.43 4.24
N TYR A 164 -4.21 -6.64 4.68
CA TYR A 164 -3.93 -7.73 3.76
C TYR A 164 -5.25 -8.35 3.30
N GLU A 165 -5.42 -8.57 2.00
CA GLU A 165 -6.39 -9.54 1.50
C GLU A 165 -5.68 -10.89 1.35
N GLN A 166 -5.94 -11.80 2.29
CA GLN A 166 -5.27 -13.10 2.34
C GLN A 166 -6.03 -14.16 1.56
N PHE A 167 -5.37 -14.79 0.58
CA PHE A 167 -5.91 -15.91 -0.17
C PHE A 167 -5.52 -17.25 0.47
N GLU A 168 -6.16 -18.32 -0.01
CA GLU A 168 -5.73 -19.69 0.30
C GLU A 168 -4.30 -19.91 -0.19
N VAL A 169 -3.50 -20.59 0.65
CA VAL A 169 -2.08 -20.78 0.43
C VAL A 169 -1.86 -22.23 -0.01
N PRO A 170 -1.27 -22.49 -1.20
CA PRO A 170 -0.89 -23.84 -1.61
C PRO A 170 0.06 -24.50 -0.61
N GLU A 171 -0.08 -25.82 -0.43
CA GLU A 171 0.77 -26.57 0.49
C GLU A 171 2.26 -26.43 0.14
N GLY A 172 3.12 -26.25 1.15
CA GLY A 172 4.56 -26.08 0.98
C GLY A 172 5.00 -24.68 0.54
N THR A 173 4.09 -23.71 0.45
CA THR A 173 4.41 -22.33 0.05
C THR A 173 4.26 -21.33 1.20
N LYS A 174 4.82 -20.13 1.01
CA LYS A 174 4.77 -19.06 2.01
C LYS A 174 3.51 -18.23 1.88
N LYS A 175 2.89 -17.89 3.01
CA LYS A 175 1.65 -17.10 3.08
C LYS A 175 1.78 -15.73 2.39
N GLU A 176 2.95 -15.10 2.53
CA GLU A 176 3.21 -13.74 2.03
C GLU A 176 3.16 -13.64 0.50
N TYR A 177 3.27 -14.77 -0.22
CA TYR A 177 3.16 -14.84 -1.69
C TYR A 177 1.72 -14.80 -2.20
N TYR A 178 0.74 -14.98 -1.32
CA TYR A 178 -0.67 -15.13 -1.67
C TYR A 178 -1.54 -14.12 -0.93
N GLN A 179 -1.08 -12.86 -0.90
CA GLN A 179 -1.82 -11.75 -0.33
C GLN A 179 -1.75 -10.53 -1.24
N ASN A 180 -2.81 -9.74 -1.28
CA ASN A 180 -2.78 -8.38 -1.80
C ASN A 180 -2.72 -7.39 -0.64
N ILE A 181 -2.36 -6.13 -0.94
CA ILE A 181 -2.56 -5.02 0.00
C ILE A 181 -3.79 -4.23 -0.43
N VAL A 182 -4.68 -3.95 0.52
CA VAL A 182 -5.93 -3.23 0.29
C VAL A 182 -5.93 -1.97 1.12
N VAL A 183 -6.26 -0.83 0.53
CA VAL A 183 -6.58 0.40 1.23
C VAL A 183 -8.08 0.67 1.04
N GLN A 184 -8.84 0.62 2.13
CA GLN A 184 -10.29 0.79 2.13
C GLN A 184 -10.67 2.15 2.73
N ARG A 185 -11.44 2.95 2.00
CA ARG A 185 -12.10 4.14 2.53
C ARG A 185 -13.18 3.75 3.54
N GLN A 186 -13.16 4.39 4.71
CA GLN A 186 -14.15 4.19 5.78
C GLN A 186 -15.41 5.03 5.58
#